data_AF-A0A4Y8CA51-F1
#
_entry.id   AF-A0A4Y8CA51-F1
#
_cell.length_a   1.000
_cell.length_b   1.000
_cell.length_c   1.000
_cell.angle_alpha   90.00
_cell.angle_beta   90.00
_cell.angle_gamma   90.00
#
_symmetry.space_group_name_H-M   'P 1'
#
loop_
_entity.id
_entity.type
_entity.pdbx_description
1 polymer ?
#
loop_
_entity_poly.entity_id
_entity_poly.type
_entity_poly.pdbx_seq_one_letter_code
_entity_poly.pdbx_strand_id
1 'polypeptide(L)'
;EDHKIHISRVNSKITYETKFSFIAAQNPCPCGNLFSKNLSCVCSENEIKKYKNHISAPIMDRIDLYVAMDEISKDDKTSISSKEMSEKILQAFIFGKKRGQKEFNGKLKDEDLSRFCV
;
A
#
# COMPACT_ATOMS: atom_id res chain seq x y z
N GLU A 1 8.15 -10.19 5.10
CA GLU A 1 9.49 -9.78 5.58
C GLU A 1 10.59 -10.51 4.83
N ASP A 2 10.56 -11.84 4.74
CA ASP A 2 11.66 -12.62 4.14
C ASP A 2 11.80 -12.51 2.60
N HIS A 3 10.85 -11.83 1.94
CA HIS A 3 10.82 -11.65 0.48
C HIS A 3 10.97 -12.95 -0.32
N LYS A 4 10.60 -14.08 0.25
CA LYS A 4 10.66 -15.40 -0.38
C LYS A 4 9.40 -16.19 -0.09
N ILE A 5 9.04 -17.06 -1.02
CA ILE A 5 8.01 -18.08 -0.84
C ILE A 5 8.62 -19.45 -1.11
N HIS A 6 8.44 -20.36 -0.17
CA HIS A 6 8.87 -21.75 -0.30
C HIS A 6 7.67 -22.61 -0.65
N ILE A 7 7.77 -23.35 -1.76
CA ILE A 7 6.74 -24.28 -2.22
C ILE A 7 7.34 -25.69 -2.14
N SER A 8 6.80 -26.49 -1.21
CA SER A 8 7.18 -27.89 -1.03
C SER A 8 6.04 -28.80 -1.50
N ARG A 9 6.31 -29.62 -2.50
CA ARG A 9 5.43 -30.69 -3.00
C ARG A 9 6.16 -32.03 -2.90
N VAL A 10 5.42 -33.13 -3.03
CA VAL A 10 5.92 -34.51 -2.83
C VAL A 10 7.27 -34.76 -3.53
N ASN A 11 7.45 -34.23 -4.74
CA ASN A 11 8.66 -34.43 -5.54
C ASN A 11 9.51 -33.16 -5.76
N SER A 12 9.21 -32.04 -5.10
CA SER A 12 9.97 -30.80 -5.33
C SER A 12 9.91 -29.81 -4.17
N LYS A 13 11.04 -29.11 -3.97
CA LYS A 13 11.14 -27.94 -3.09
C LYS A 13 11.69 -26.79 -3.92
N ILE A 14 10.89 -25.74 -4.10
CA ILE A 14 11.27 -24.57 -4.91
C ILE A 14 11.09 -23.32 -4.06
N THR A 15 12.02 -22.39 -4.18
CA THR A 15 11.95 -21.07 -3.54
C THR A 15 11.83 -20.00 -4.61
N TYR A 16 10.86 -19.11 -4.49
CA TYR A 16 10.71 -17.94 -5.36
C TYR A 16 10.96 -16.66 -4.57
N GLU A 17 11.60 -15.69 -5.20
CA GLU A 17 11.73 -14.33 -4.66
C GLU A 17 10.40 -13.58 -4.83
N THR A 18 9.91 -12.95 -3.77
CA THR A 18 8.61 -12.26 -3.68
C THR A 18 8.78 -10.83 -3.19
N LYS A 19 9.67 -10.10 -3.85
CA LYS A 19 9.89 -8.68 -3.59
C LYS A 19 8.96 -7.82 -4.45
N PHE A 20 7.80 -7.46 -3.89
CA PHE A 20 6.81 -6.61 -4.55
C PHE A 20 6.29 -5.53 -3.59
N SER A 21 5.65 -4.49 -4.14
CA SER A 21 4.90 -3.52 -3.35
C SER A 21 3.46 -3.98 -3.24
N PHE A 22 2.97 -4.15 -2.01
CA PHE A 22 1.58 -4.50 -1.74
C PHE A 22 0.75 -3.23 -1.57
N ILE A 23 -0.32 -3.10 -2.36
CA ILE A 23 -1.28 -2.00 -2.28
C ILE A 23 -2.66 -2.65 -2.24
N ALA A 24 -3.47 -2.25 -1.26
CA ALA A 24 -4.83 -2.73 -1.09
C ALA A 24 -5.74 -1.58 -0.69
N ALA A 25 -7.03 -1.74 -0.97
CA ALA A 25 -8.08 -0.86 -0.51
C ALA A 25 -9.17 -1.70 0.14
N GLN A 26 -9.77 -1.17 1.21
CA GLN A 26 -10.88 -1.82 1.91
C GLN A 26 -11.92 -0.77 2.27
N ASN A 27 -13.19 -1.16 2.22
CA ASN A 27 -14.27 -0.34 2.73
C ASN A 27 -14.14 -0.15 4.25
N PRO A 28 -14.68 0.93 4.84
CA PRO A 28 -14.60 1.15 6.28
C PRO A 28 -15.55 0.25 7.10
N CYS A 29 -16.57 -0.32 6.45
CA CYS A 29 -17.56 -1.25 7.00
C CYS A 29 -18.21 -2.08 5.87
N PRO A 30 -19.01 -3.12 6.18
CA PRO A 30 -19.69 -3.93 5.16
C PRO A 30 -20.59 -3.12 4.21
N CYS A 31 -21.34 -2.13 4.72
CA CYS A 31 -22.20 -1.29 3.88
C CYS A 31 -21.47 -0.13 3.17
N GLY A 32 -20.17 0.07 3.41
CA GLY A 32 -19.38 1.16 2.82
C GLY A 32 -19.58 2.57 3.40
N ASN A 33 -20.69 2.83 4.10
CA ASN A 33 -21.11 4.21 4.43
C ASN A 33 -20.63 4.75 5.80
N LEU A 34 -19.70 4.08 6.50
CA LEU A 34 -19.29 4.48 7.86
C LEU A 34 -18.75 5.92 7.96
N PHE A 35 -18.11 6.41 6.91
CA PHE A 35 -17.54 7.77 6.84
C PHE A 35 -18.20 8.61 5.76
N SER A 36 -19.37 8.20 5.27
CA SER A 36 -20.07 8.94 4.23
C SER A 36 -20.61 10.26 4.76
N LYS A 37 -20.48 11.33 3.95
CA LYS A 37 -21.06 12.65 4.28
C LYS A 37 -22.53 12.73 3.88
N ASN A 38 -22.96 11.87 2.95
CA ASN A 38 -24.28 11.92 2.33
C ASN A 38 -25.20 10.75 2.72
N LEU A 39 -24.62 9.61 3.09
CA LEU A 39 -25.35 8.37 3.40
C LEU A 39 -25.14 7.96 4.85
N SER A 40 -26.22 7.52 5.51
CA SER A 40 -26.12 6.96 6.85
C SER A 40 -25.62 5.52 6.82
N CYS A 41 -24.69 5.19 7.71
CA CYS A 41 -24.26 3.81 7.95
C CYS A 41 -25.36 3.03 8.69
N VAL A 42 -25.67 1.82 8.20
CA VAL A 42 -26.66 0.92 8.82
C VAL A 42 -26.02 -0.21 9.64
N CYS A 43 -24.70 -0.29 9.66
CA CYS A 43 -23.98 -1.34 10.38
C CYS A 43 -23.90 -1.03 11.87
N SER A 44 -24.11 -2.03 12.71
CA SER A 44 -23.80 -1.98 14.13
C SER A 44 -22.29 -1.92 14.38
N GLU A 45 -21.89 -1.42 15.55
CA GLU A 45 -20.48 -1.39 15.97
C GLU A 45 -19.83 -2.78 15.94
N ASN A 46 -20.59 -3.82 16.32
CA ASN A 46 -20.13 -5.20 16.28
C ASN A 46 -19.87 -5.69 14.85
N GLU A 47 -20.70 -5.34 13.88
CA GLU A 47 -20.47 -5.68 12.46
C GLU A 47 -19.25 -4.96 11.91
N ILE A 48 -19.08 -3.67 12.24
CA ILE A 48 -17.92 -2.88 11.83
C ILE A 48 -16.63 -3.50 12.40
N LYS A 49 -16.62 -3.84 13.68
CA LYS A 49 -15.46 -4.44 14.35
C LYS A 49 -15.13 -5.82 13.76
N LYS A 50 -16.14 -6.66 13.53
CA LYS A 50 -15.95 -7.96 12.86
C LYS A 50 -15.37 -7.79 11.46
N TYR A 51 -15.87 -6.81 10.69
CA TYR A 51 -15.41 -6.57 9.33
C TYR A 51 -13.94 -6.11 9.27
N LYS A 52 -13.54 -5.19 10.15
CA LYS A 52 -12.14 -4.74 10.25
C LYS A 52 -11.19 -5.87 10.68
N ASN A 53 -11.68 -6.79 11.51
CA ASN A 53 -10.91 -7.94 11.99
C ASN A 53 -10.78 -9.10 10.98
N HIS A 54 -11.32 -8.97 9.75
CA HIS A 54 -11.07 -9.98 8.71
C HIS A 54 -9.59 -10.06 8.32
N ILE A 55 -8.87 -8.95 8.43
CA ILE A 55 -7.42 -8.91 8.23
C ILE A 55 -6.75 -9.08 9.59
N SER A 56 -5.84 -10.04 9.68
CA SER A 56 -5.15 -10.33 10.94
C SER A 56 -4.22 -9.18 11.33
N ALA A 57 -4.12 -8.91 12.64
CA ALA A 57 -3.21 -7.88 13.16
C ALA A 57 -1.76 -8.03 12.65
N PRO A 58 -1.16 -9.24 12.57
CA PRO A 58 0.20 -9.39 12.03
C PRO A 58 0.36 -8.96 10.56
N ILE A 59 -0.71 -8.99 9.75
CA ILE A 59 -0.66 -8.45 8.38
C ILE A 59 -0.72 -6.93 8.43
N MET A 60 -1.59 -6.38 9.27
CA MET A 60 -1.74 -4.94 9.45
C MET A 60 -0.43 -4.30 9.95
N ASP A 61 0.26 -4.93 10.89
CA ASP A 61 1.55 -4.45 11.41
C ASP A 61 2.64 -4.35 10.33
N ARG A 62 2.44 -4.95 9.14
CA ARG A 62 3.37 -4.91 8.00
C ARG A 62 2.97 -3.90 6.92
N ILE A 63 1.92 -3.11 7.14
CA ILE A 63 1.49 -2.04 6.24
C ILE A 63 2.02 -0.72 6.80
N ASP A 64 2.98 -0.13 6.08
CA ASP A 64 3.65 1.10 6.52
C ASP A 64 2.74 2.35 6.39
N LEU A 65 1.82 2.35 5.42
CA LEU A 65 1.01 3.51 5.06
C LEU A 65 -0.48 3.19 5.07
N TYR A 66 -1.23 3.96 5.86
CA TYR A 66 -2.68 3.99 5.87
C TYR A 66 -3.17 5.32 5.35
N VAL A 67 -3.93 5.30 4.26
CA VAL A 67 -4.52 6.50 3.69
C VAL A 67 -6.03 6.36 3.75
N ALA A 68 -6.66 7.20 4.57
CA ALA A 68 -8.11 7.34 4.55
C ALA A 68 -8.52 8.14 3.31
N MET A 69 -9.47 7.62 2.54
CA MET A 69 -10.02 8.30 1.37
C MET A 69 -11.33 8.97 1.76
N ASP A 70 -11.45 10.25 1.40
CA ASP A 70 -12.69 11.00 1.54
C ASP A 70 -13.59 10.80 0.31
N GLU A 71 -14.88 11.04 0.50
CA GLU A 71 -15.82 11.16 -0.62
C GLU A 71 -15.46 12.35 -1.50
N ILE A 72 -15.44 12.11 -2.81
CA ILE A 72 -15.16 13.14 -3.82
C ILE A 72 -16.47 13.87 -4.17
N SER A 73 -16.47 15.20 -4.08
CA SER A 73 -17.56 16.05 -4.55
C SER A 73 -17.45 16.31 -6.07
N LYS A 74 -18.56 16.72 -6.70
CA LYS A 74 -18.52 17.09 -8.14
C LYS A 74 -17.61 18.28 -8.42
N ASP A 75 -17.40 19.14 -7.43
CA ASP A 75 -16.61 20.36 -7.54
C ASP A 75 -15.12 20.12 -7.17
N ASP A 76 -14.78 18.92 -6.69
CA ASP A 76 -13.41 18.57 -6.38
C ASP A 76 -12.57 18.53 -7.66
N LYS A 77 -11.53 19.36 -7.69
CA LYS A 77 -10.59 19.45 -8.80
C LYS A 77 -9.25 18.91 -8.35
N THR A 78 -8.71 17.97 -9.12
CA THR A 78 -7.34 17.51 -8.92
C THR A 78 -6.37 18.63 -9.27
N SER A 79 -5.36 18.85 -8.44
CA SER A 79 -4.32 19.85 -8.72
C SER A 79 -3.37 19.42 -9.85
N ILE A 80 -3.31 18.13 -10.15
CA ILE A 80 -2.44 17.51 -11.14
C ILE A 80 -3.26 16.46 -11.89
N SER A 81 -3.08 16.37 -13.21
CA SER A 81 -3.69 15.33 -14.02
C SER A 81 -3.00 13.97 -13.83
N SER A 82 -3.71 12.87 -14.07
CA SER A 82 -3.12 11.52 -13.99
C SER A 82 -1.90 11.35 -14.90
N LYS A 83 -1.87 12.04 -16.04
CA LYS A 83 -0.73 12.03 -16.97
C LYS A 83 0.49 12.69 -16.35
N GLU A 84 0.35 13.91 -15.85
CA GLU A 84 1.46 14.64 -15.21
C GLU A 84 1.97 13.89 -13.96
N MET A 85 1.07 13.28 -13.19
CA MET A 85 1.48 12.48 -12.04
C MET A 85 2.28 11.25 -12.45
N SER A 86 1.83 10.53 -13.48
CA SER A 86 2.56 9.38 -14.04
C SER A 86 3.96 9.78 -14.53
N GLU A 87 4.06 10.91 -15.24
CA GLU A 87 5.35 11.44 -15.70
C GLU A 87 6.29 11.77 -14.52
N LYS A 88 5.80 12.43 -13.48
CA LYS A 88 6.59 12.71 -12.26
C LYS A 88 7.08 11.44 -11.56
N ILE A 89 6.22 10.42 -11.44
CA ILE A 89 6.59 9.13 -10.85
C ILE A 89 7.68 8.45 -11.67
N LEU A 90 7.56 8.46 -13.00
CA LEU A 90 8.56 7.87 -13.89
C LEU A 90 9.91 8.59 -13.77
N GLN A 91 9.92 9.93 -13.69
CA GLN A 91 11.14 10.70 -13.49
C GLN A 91 11.83 10.35 -12.16
N ALA A 92 11.06 10.24 -11.07
CA ALA A 92 11.58 9.81 -9.77
C ALA A 92 12.18 8.39 -9.83
N PHE A 93 11.53 7.47 -10.54
CA PHE A 93 12.04 6.11 -10.75
C PHE A 93 13.35 6.11 -11.54
N ILE A 94 13.43 6.85 -12.65
CA ILE A 94 14.65 6.98 -13.46
C ILE A 94 15.78 7.58 -12.64
N PHE A 95 15.50 8.62 -11.86
CA PHE A 95 16.47 9.22 -10.95
C PHE A 95 17.00 8.20 -9.94
N GLY A 96 16.10 7.42 -9.32
CA GLY A 96 16.47 6.33 -8.42
C GLY A 96 17.40 5.30 -9.08
N LYS A 97 17.12 4.90 -10.32
CA LYS A 97 17.97 3.98 -11.08
C LYS A 97 19.35 4.57 -11.40
N LYS A 98 19.40 5.85 -11.79
CA LYS A 98 20.67 6.55 -12.09
C LYS A 98 21.60 6.69 -10.89
N ARG A 99 21.05 6.79 -9.66
CA ARG A 99 21.86 6.78 -8.42
C ARG A 99 22.59 5.46 -8.18
N GLY A 100 22.19 4.37 -8.84
CA GLY A 100 22.84 3.05 -8.71
C GLY A 100 22.53 2.32 -7.40
N GLN A 101 21.53 2.76 -6.64
CA GLN A 101 21.06 2.04 -5.46
C GLN A 101 20.37 0.71 -5.84
N LYS A 102 20.56 -0.33 -5.03
CA LYS A 102 19.94 -1.65 -5.25
C LYS A 102 18.48 -1.71 -4.80
N GLU A 103 18.16 -0.92 -3.79
CA GLU A 103 16.85 -0.90 -3.12
C GLU A 103 16.05 0.36 -3.48
N PHE A 104 14.73 0.30 -3.31
CA PHE A 104 13.90 1.51 -3.36
C PHE A 104 14.08 2.33 -2.08
N ASN A 105 13.74 3.62 -2.12
CA ASN A 105 13.95 4.54 -0.99
C ASN A 105 13.38 4.02 0.33
N GLY A 106 12.18 3.44 0.32
CA GLY A 106 11.55 2.88 1.52
C GLY A 106 12.21 1.62 2.08
N LYS A 107 13.27 1.10 1.45
CA LYS A 107 14.03 -0.08 1.87
C LYS A 107 15.55 0.16 1.88
N LEU A 108 15.98 1.42 1.82
CA LEU A 108 17.40 1.77 1.99
C LEU A 108 17.81 1.52 3.45
N LYS A 109 19.02 0.98 3.63
CA LYS A 109 19.63 0.87 4.96
C LYS A 109 20.23 2.21 5.38
N ASP A 110 20.56 2.36 6.66
CA ASP A 110 21.14 3.61 7.19
C ASP A 110 22.43 4.05 6.45
N GLU A 111 23.26 3.08 6.06
CA GLU A 111 24.45 3.29 5.23
C GLU A 111 24.09 3.85 3.84
N ASP A 112 23.03 3.33 3.23
CA ASP A 112 22.54 3.79 1.93
C ASP A 112 21.88 5.16 2.04
N LEU A 113 21.16 5.45 3.13
CA LEU A 113 20.55 6.75 3.38
C LEU A 113 21.61 7.85 3.43
N SER A 114 22.69 7.63 4.17
CA SER A 114 23.82 8.56 4.29
C SER A 114 24.52 8.81 2.95
N ARG A 115 24.50 7.83 2.04
CA ARG A 115 25.14 7.93 0.73
C ARG A 115 24.27 8.59 -0.34
N PHE A 116 22.96 8.35 -0.31
CA PHE A 116 22.06 8.71 -1.42
C PHE A 116 21.04 9.81 -1.09
N CYS A 117 20.87 10.17 0.18
CA CYS A 117 19.82 11.09 0.65
C CYS A 117 20.34 12.27 1.48
N VAL A 118 21.63 12.30 1.82
CA VAL A 118 22.34 13.42 2.45
C VAL A 118 23.32 14.01 1.43
#